data_AF-A0A8J4H5K0-F1
#
_entry.id   AF-A0A8J4H5K0-F1
#
_cell.length_a   1.000
_cell.length_b   1.000
_cell.length_c   1.000
_cell.angle_alpha   90.00
_cell.angle_beta   90.00
_cell.angle_gamma   90.00
#
_symmetry.space_group_name_H-M   'P 1'
#
loop_
_entity.id
_entity.type
_entity.pdbx_description
1 polymer ?
#
loop_
_entity_poly.entity_id
_entity_poly.type
_entity_poly.pdbx_seq_one_letter_code
_entity_poly.pdbx_strand_id
1 'polypeptide(L)' 'MFRYTTMQGDTWDGISYKLYQTEAYMSELMTANPDHIRTVVFSAGIVLQVPEIAAPQAEQLPPWKRGRSG' A
#
# COMPACT_ATOMS: atom_id res chain seq x y z
N MET A 1 4.55 -9.14 8.87
CA MET A 1 3.48 -8.56 8.01
C MET A 1 3.02 -7.25 8.63
N PHE A 2 2.86 -6.19 7.84
CA PHE A 2 2.43 -4.88 8.36
C PHE A 2 1.20 -4.36 7.60
N ARG A 3 0.67 -3.20 8.04
CA ARG A 3 -0.53 -2.58 7.46
C ARG A 3 -0.17 -1.26 6.80
N TYR A 4 -0.74 -1.03 5.61
CA TYR A 4 -0.61 0.23 4.89
C TYR A 4 -1.99 0.89 4.76
N THR A 5 -2.08 2.16 5.12
CA THR A 5 -3.29 2.95 4.89
C THR A 5 -3.14 3.71 3.57
N THR A 6 -4.02 3.42 2.62
CA THR A 6 -4.05 4.04 1.30
C THR A 6 -4.43 5.51 1.36
N MET A 7 -4.09 6.20 0.28
CA MET A 7 -4.42 7.59 0.04
C MET A 7 -5.13 7.73 -1.28
N GLN A 8 -5.83 8.84 -1.42
CA GLN A 8 -6.62 9.10 -2.60
C GLN A 8 -5.72 9.07 -3.83
N GLY A 9 -6.07 8.21 -4.80
CA GLY A 9 -5.28 8.04 -6.02
C GLY A 9 -4.13 7.04 -5.91
N ASP A 10 -3.94 6.36 -4.77
CA ASP A 10 -2.99 5.26 -4.70
C ASP A 10 -3.45 4.10 -5.59
N THR A 11 -2.52 3.43 -6.25
CA THR A 11 -2.72 2.25 -7.09
C THR A 11 -1.85 1.10 -6.59
N TRP A 12 -2.09 -0.12 -7.04
CA TRP A 12 -1.28 -1.26 -6.60
C TRP A 12 0.20 -1.13 -6.98
N ASP A 13 0.49 -0.72 -8.20
CA ASP A 13 1.84 -0.40 -8.71
C ASP A 13 2.47 0.73 -7.88
N GLY A 14 1.76 1.83 -7.65
CA GLY A 14 2.27 2.95 -6.87
C GLY A 14 2.53 2.62 -5.39
N ILE A 15 1.70 1.76 -4.79
CA ILE A 15 1.90 1.25 -3.43
C ILE A 15 3.12 0.32 -3.41
N SER A 16 3.21 -0.61 -4.36
CA SER A 16 4.35 -1.51 -4.51
C SER A 16 5.65 -0.72 -4.66
N TYR A 17 5.67 0.29 -5.52
CA TYR A 17 6.84 1.15 -5.72
C TYR A 17 7.21 1.91 -4.44
N LYS A 18 6.24 2.45 -3.70
CA LYS A 18 6.51 3.17 -2.43
C LYS A 18 7.08 2.24 -1.36
N LEU A 19 6.57 1.03 -1.25
CA LEU A 19 6.93 0.07 -0.19
C LEU A 19 8.18 -0.72 -0.51
N TYR A 20 8.34 -1.11 -1.77
CA TYR A 20 9.34 -2.08 -2.22
C TYR A 20 10.33 -1.51 -3.24
N GLN A 21 10.17 -0.23 -3.64
CA GLN A 21 10.96 0.41 -4.71
C GLN A 21 10.85 -0.32 -6.07
N THR A 22 9.79 -1.11 -6.25
CA THR A 22 9.49 -1.82 -7.49
C THR A 22 7.99 -2.05 -7.62
N GLU A 23 7.49 -2.04 -8.84
CA GLU A 23 6.08 -2.32 -9.16
C GLU A 23 5.80 -3.83 -9.27
N ALA A 24 6.85 -4.66 -9.28
CA ALA A 24 6.74 -6.10 -9.51
C ALA A 24 5.93 -6.85 -8.44
N TYR A 25 5.79 -6.28 -7.23
CA TYR A 25 5.13 -6.92 -6.10
C TYR A 25 3.65 -6.51 -5.92
N MET A 26 3.05 -5.88 -6.92
CA MET A 26 1.62 -5.56 -6.93
C MET A 26 0.75 -6.84 -6.84
N SER A 27 1.18 -7.95 -7.43
CA SER A 27 0.46 -9.22 -7.43
C SER A 27 0.37 -9.83 -6.03
N GLU A 28 1.45 -9.74 -5.27
CA GLU A 28 1.54 -10.19 -3.88
C GLU A 28 0.66 -9.33 -2.98
N LEU A 29 0.65 -8.01 -3.20
CA LEU A 29 -0.26 -7.09 -2.52
C LEU A 29 -1.73 -7.43 -2.82
N MET A 30 -2.08 -7.71 -4.07
CA MET A 30 -3.44 -8.11 -4.45
C MET A 30 -3.84 -9.46 -3.84
N THR A 31 -2.92 -10.43 -3.83
CA THR A 31 -3.16 -11.77 -3.29
C THR A 31 -3.37 -11.72 -1.76
N ALA A 32 -2.64 -10.84 -1.07
CA ALA A 32 -2.83 -10.60 0.36
C ALA A 32 -4.14 -9.85 0.69
N ASN A 33 -4.78 -9.21 -0.31
CA ASN A 33 -5.97 -8.37 -0.13
C ASN A 33 -7.05 -8.70 -1.18
N PRO A 34 -7.59 -9.94 -1.18
CA PRO A 34 -8.55 -10.38 -2.19
C PRO A 34 -9.83 -9.53 -2.24
N ASP A 35 -10.24 -8.95 -1.11
CA ASP A 35 -11.41 -8.07 -1.01
C ASP A 35 -11.28 -6.79 -1.85
N HIS A 36 -10.04 -6.39 -2.17
CA HIS A 36 -9.73 -5.19 -2.94
C HIS A 36 -9.13 -5.50 -4.32
N ILE A 37 -9.14 -6.76 -4.76
CA ILE A 37 -8.48 -7.19 -6.02
C ILE A 37 -9.03 -6.50 -7.27
N ARG A 38 -10.29 -6.04 -7.23
CA ARG A 38 -10.94 -5.29 -8.33
C ARG A 38 -10.72 -3.78 -8.25
N THR A 39 -10.09 -3.30 -7.18
CA THR A 39 -9.80 -1.89 -7.00
C THR A 39 -8.57 -1.53 -7.82
N VAL A 40 -8.75 -0.66 -8.82
CA VAL A 40 -7.64 -0.13 -9.63
C VAL A 40 -7.06 1.13 -8.99
N VAL A 41 -7.93 1.97 -8.41
CA VAL A 41 -7.56 3.21 -7.73
C VAL A 41 -8.19 3.22 -6.34
N PHE A 42 -7.36 3.38 -5.32
CA PHE A 42 -7.77 3.40 -3.93
C PHE A 42 -8.28 4.78 -3.50
N SER A 43 -9.34 4.75 -2.71
CA SER A 43 -9.73 5.89 -1.89
C SER A 43 -8.79 6.02 -0.68
N ALA A 44 -8.73 7.20 -0.08
CA ALA A 44 -7.97 7.37 1.16
C ALA A 44 -8.62 6.60 2.32
N GLY A 45 -7.79 6.02 3.20
CA GLY A 45 -8.24 5.37 4.44
C GLY A 45 -8.51 3.87 4.34
N ILE A 46 -8.26 3.22 3.20
CA ILE A 46 -8.36 1.75 3.09
C ILE A 46 -7.10 1.14 3.69
N VAL A 47 -7.28 0.13 4.55
CA VAL A 47 -6.16 -0.57 5.20
C VAL A 47 -5.85 -1.84 4.44
N LEU A 48 -4.67 -1.91 3.85
CA LEU A 48 -4.16 -3.07 3.12
C LEU A 48 -3.17 -3.86 3.98
N GLN A 49 -3.24 -5.19 3.88
CA GLN A 49 -2.23 -6.09 4.42
C GLN A 49 -1.03 -6.13 3.49
N VAL A 50 0.14 -5.85 4.02
CA VAL A 50 1.37 -5.82 3.24
C VAL A 50 2.27 -6.98 3.68
N PRO A 51 2.52 -7.97 2.79
CA PRO A 51 3.43 -9.07 3.09
C PRO A 51 4.85 -8.53 3.30
N GLU A 52 5.59 -9.15 4.23
CA GLU A 52 7.01 -8.87 4.44
C GLU A 52 7.82 -9.52 3.31
N ILE A 53 7.88 -8.81 2.20
CA ILE A 53 8.83 -9.08 1.13
C ILE A 53 10.13 -8.40 1.57
N ALA A 54 11.27 -9.08 1.43
CA ALA A 54 12.59 -8.56 1.76
C ALA A 54 12.91 -7.33 0.91
N ALA A 55 12.40 -6.18 1.33
CA ALA A 55 12.65 -4.87 0.78
C ALA A 55 13.09 -3.97 1.93
N PRO A 56 13.89 -2.94 1.64
CA PRO A 56 14.39 -2.03 2.66
C PRO A 56 13.23 -1.21 3.24
N GLN A 57 12.67 -1.73 4.34
CA GLN A 57 11.96 -1.07 5.43
C GLN A 57 11.10 0.14 5.02
N ALA A 58 9.83 -0.13 4.70
CA ALA A 58 8.78 0.86 4.42
C ALA A 58 8.36 1.72 5.63
N GLU A 59 9.20 1.85 6.65
CA GLU A 59 8.95 2.64 7.86
C GLU A 59 9.12 4.16 7.65
N GLN A 60 9.40 4.59 6.41
CA GLN A 60 9.69 5.99 6.08
C GLN A 60 8.62 6.63 5.19
N LEU A 61 7.35 6.24 5.31
CA LEU A 61 6.31 7.07 4.70
C LEU A 61 6.18 8.37 5.49
N PRO A 62 6.38 9.51 4.85
CA PRO A 62 6.57 10.77 5.56
C PRO A 62 5.25 11.23 6.22
N PRO A 63 5.35 11.98 7.33
CA PRO A 63 4.23 12.21 8.26
C PRO A 63 3.03 12.96 7.67
N TRP A 64 3.17 13.64 6.53
CA TRP A 64 2.09 14.35 5.81
C TRP A 64 1.08 13.43 5.13
N LYS A 65 1.35 12.12 5.09
CA LYS A 65 0.45 11.06 4.63
C LYS A 65 -0.52 10.61 5.77
N ARG A 66 -0.28 10.96 7.06
CA ARG A 66 -1.23 10.67 8.15
C ARG A 66 -2.45 11.59 8.06
N GLY A 67 -3.54 11.07 7.48
CA GLY A 67 -4.83 11.77 7.39
C GLY A 67 -5.23 12.38 8.73
N ARG A 68 -5.49 13.68 8.70
CA ARG A 68 -5.87 14.55 9.81
C ARG A 68 -7.12 13.97 10.49
N SER A 69 -6.99 13.51 11.73
CA SER A 69 -8.12 13.32 12.63
C SER A 69 -8.77 14.68 12.84
N GLY A 70 -10.04 14.80 12.45
CA GLY A 70 -10.94 15.89 12.79
C GLY A 70 -12.20 15.30 13.38
#